data_AF-A0A494R8M1-F1
#
_entry.id   AF-A0A494R8M1-F1
#
_cell.length_a   1.000
_cell.length_b   1.000
_cell.length_c   1.000
_cell.angle_alpha   90.00
_cell.angle_beta   90.00
_cell.angle_gamma   90.00
#
_symmetry.space_group_name_H-M   'P 1'
#
loop_
_entity.id
_entity.type
_entity.pdbx_description
1 polymer ?
#
loop_
_entity_poly.entity_id
_entity_poly.type
_entity_poly.pdbx_seq_one_letter_code
_entity_poly.pdbx_strand_id
1 'polypeptide(L)'
;MKGSDKTFGKWFGSNWIWLTVVGVMLSGVAGLGYKIFSTYAATFPYISNDHTAWASFGSLLAGFFTLTGTVATVATLLFLARQNKAMQKVNQAQLDSMTFERYINHRKLFIEQLHETISVHKGAFRFIDPNHLYNCIFTENSPHHCVFSVPPEYDDSGNAINHIARILSSAERIKYFLDNTELEEDEPFEFIFLLRSISEYILMIEPLGEARDGDVIFNGKICGFNIFSIEDMLNPCFTIINVIMKFTNNKLINDLEYQPRSKHVRKMLLYKFGLNEGQGIVQVYGVIKGIELLASAYYKSMELFEDCNFAFPKTVRILNNVFDSAASVNEMIDDERFNDVLDVCLDEVSKKVYLMGEGHKHGEAFIDLHNIFISLISRKGFV
;
A
#
# COMPACT_ATOMS: atom_id res chain seq x y z
N MET A 1 29.01 -38.78 32.45
CA MET A 1 28.68 -37.66 33.37
C MET A 1 29.87 -36.71 33.46
N LYS A 2 29.91 -35.64 32.65
CA LYS A 2 31.00 -34.62 32.66
C LYS A 2 30.48 -33.22 32.28
N GLY A 3 29.25 -32.90 32.72
CA GLY A 3 28.58 -31.62 32.42
C GLY A 3 28.21 -30.78 33.65
N SER A 4 28.45 -31.27 34.87
CA SER A 4 27.93 -30.68 36.13
C SER A 4 28.83 -29.59 36.75
N ASP A 5 30.15 -29.66 36.54
CA ASP A 5 31.08 -28.80 37.29
C ASP A 5 31.15 -27.36 36.77
N LYS A 6 30.98 -27.16 35.46
CA LYS A 6 30.97 -25.81 34.86
C LYS A 6 29.69 -25.03 35.20
N THR A 7 28.59 -25.74 35.47
CA THR A 7 27.32 -25.15 35.91
C THR A 7 27.34 -24.75 37.37
N PHE A 8 27.95 -25.56 38.24
CA PHE A 8 28.03 -25.24 39.68
C PHE A 8 28.93 -24.03 39.95
N GLY A 9 30.10 -23.94 39.31
CA GLY A 9 31.00 -22.78 39.46
C GLY A 9 30.39 -21.45 38.99
N LYS A 10 29.65 -21.47 37.86
CA LYS A 10 28.91 -20.28 37.38
C LYS A 10 27.72 -19.93 38.27
N TRP A 11 27.00 -20.93 38.78
CA TRP A 11 25.90 -20.72 39.72
C TRP A 11 26.38 -20.13 41.04
N PHE A 12 27.48 -20.67 41.59
CA PHE A 12 28.09 -20.16 42.82
C PHE A 12 28.61 -18.74 42.62
N GLY A 13 29.30 -18.47 41.50
CA GLY A 13 29.78 -17.12 41.16
C GLY A 13 28.66 -16.08 40.98
N SER A 14 27.46 -16.47 40.52
CA SER A 14 26.31 -15.57 40.37
C SER A 14 25.51 -15.36 41.68
N ASN A 15 25.70 -16.24 42.66
CA ASN A 15 24.87 -16.30 43.88
C ASN A 15 25.65 -16.12 45.18
N TRP A 16 26.98 -16.02 45.15
CA TRP A 16 27.83 -15.94 46.35
C TRP A 16 27.46 -14.77 47.26
N ILE A 17 27.10 -13.60 46.70
CA ILE A 17 26.68 -12.41 47.48
C ILE A 17 25.45 -12.75 48.32
N TRP A 18 24.52 -13.54 47.80
CA TRP A 18 23.30 -13.90 48.51
C TRP A 18 23.52 -15.02 49.53
N LEU A 19 24.37 -15.99 49.20
CA LEU A 19 24.85 -16.96 50.18
C LEU A 19 25.58 -16.26 51.34
N THR A 20 26.28 -15.16 51.05
CA THR A 20 26.95 -14.33 52.06
C THR A 20 25.94 -13.54 52.88
N VAL A 21 24.92 -12.92 52.27
CA VAL A 21 23.86 -12.20 53.00
C VAL A 21 23.07 -13.15 53.91
N VAL A 22 22.66 -14.31 53.39
CA VAL A 22 21.99 -15.36 54.19
C VAL A 22 22.91 -15.89 55.27
N GLY A 23 24.19 -16.13 54.96
CA GLY A 23 25.19 -16.56 55.93
C GLY A 23 25.42 -15.55 57.05
N VAL A 24 25.51 -14.25 56.74
CA VAL A 24 25.63 -13.17 57.72
C VAL A 24 24.38 -13.08 58.58
N MET A 25 23.18 -13.16 58.00
CA MET A 25 21.93 -13.16 58.76
C MET A 25 21.82 -14.37 59.70
N LEU A 26 22.13 -15.57 59.21
CA LEU A 26 22.11 -16.80 60.01
C LEU A 26 23.18 -16.79 61.12
N SER A 27 24.39 -16.32 60.81
CA SER A 27 25.47 -16.19 61.80
C SER A 27 25.16 -15.15 62.88
N GLY A 28 24.47 -14.06 62.52
CA GLY A 28 24.00 -13.05 63.45
C GLY A 28 22.93 -13.59 64.41
N VAL A 29 21.95 -14.33 63.88
CA VAL A 29 20.93 -15.01 64.70
C VAL A 29 21.55 -16.09 65.57
N ALA A 30 22.44 -16.93 65.03
CA ALA A 30 23.14 -17.97 65.78
C ALA A 30 24.06 -17.38 66.87
N GLY A 31 24.77 -16.29 66.58
CA GLY A 31 25.63 -15.59 67.54
C GLY A 31 24.84 -14.91 68.66
N LEU A 32 23.71 -14.28 68.33
CA LEU A 32 22.77 -13.75 69.34
C LEU A 32 22.18 -14.86 70.19
N GLY A 33 21.72 -15.96 69.56
CA GLY A 33 21.21 -17.13 70.27
C GLY A 33 22.26 -17.71 71.22
N TYR A 34 23.48 -17.95 70.74
CA TYR A 34 24.59 -18.42 71.56
C TYR A 34 24.85 -17.49 72.75
N LYS A 35 24.92 -16.17 72.53
CA LYS A 35 25.15 -15.20 73.61
C LYS A 35 24.00 -15.17 74.62
N ILE A 36 22.75 -15.20 74.16
CA ILE A 36 21.57 -15.18 75.03
C ILE A 36 21.49 -16.47 75.87
N PHE A 37 21.61 -17.64 75.24
CA PHE A 37 21.52 -18.93 75.92
C PHE A 37 22.73 -19.24 76.80
N SER A 38 23.94 -18.82 76.42
CA SER A 38 25.14 -18.92 77.29
C SER A 38 25.04 -18.00 78.51
N THR A 39 24.55 -16.76 78.34
CA THR A 39 24.34 -15.84 79.47
C THR A 39 23.24 -16.37 80.39
N TYR A 40 22.16 -16.92 79.84
CA TYR A 40 21.11 -17.58 80.61
C TYR A 40 21.66 -18.79 81.39
N ALA A 41 22.43 -19.66 80.74
CA ALA A 41 23.05 -20.84 81.37
C ALA A 41 24.07 -20.48 82.45
N ALA A 42 24.84 -19.39 82.27
CA ALA A 42 25.79 -18.91 83.27
C ALA A 42 25.09 -18.26 84.48
N THR A 43 23.94 -17.61 84.27
CA THR A 43 23.16 -16.95 85.33
C THR A 43 22.32 -17.96 86.12
N PHE A 44 21.88 -19.05 85.47
CA PHE A 44 21.07 -20.11 86.07
C PHE A 44 21.70 -21.50 85.80
N PRO A 45 22.78 -21.87 86.51
CA PRO A 45 23.56 -23.09 86.23
C PRO A 45 22.88 -24.41 86.68
N TYR A 46 21.80 -24.35 87.46
CA TYR A 46 21.06 -25.52 87.95
C TYR A 46 19.62 -25.52 87.44
N ILE A 47 19.05 -26.70 87.20
CA ILE A 47 17.62 -26.86 86.82
C ILE A 47 16.76 -26.25 87.93
N SER A 48 16.12 -25.11 87.65
CA SER A 48 15.28 -24.43 88.61
C SER A 48 13.96 -25.19 88.80
N ASN A 49 13.60 -25.44 90.06
CA ASN A 49 12.27 -25.94 90.45
C ASN A 49 11.21 -24.83 90.52
N ASP A 50 11.59 -23.59 90.18
CA ASP A 50 10.69 -22.44 90.18
C ASP A 50 9.96 -22.29 88.84
N HIS A 51 8.63 -22.27 88.88
CA HIS A 51 7.76 -22.10 87.72
C HIS A 51 8.02 -20.77 86.98
N THR A 52 8.44 -19.73 87.69
CA THR A 52 8.74 -18.41 87.12
C THR A 52 9.96 -18.43 86.18
N ALA A 53 10.95 -19.28 86.46
CA ALA A 53 12.14 -19.45 85.62
C ALA A 53 11.81 -20.13 84.28
N TRP A 54 10.92 -21.13 84.30
CA TRP A 54 10.43 -21.81 83.10
C TRP A 54 9.58 -20.91 82.21
N ALA A 55 8.72 -20.07 82.79
CA ALA A 55 7.95 -19.07 82.05
C ALA A 55 8.87 -18.04 81.35
N SER A 56 9.91 -17.59 82.05
CA SER A 56 10.90 -16.65 81.50
C SER A 56 11.73 -17.26 80.36
N PHE A 57 12.12 -18.54 80.50
CA PHE A 57 12.77 -19.29 79.42
C PHE A 57 11.85 -19.46 78.20
N GLY A 58 10.59 -19.83 78.42
CA GLY A 58 9.60 -19.96 77.35
C GLY A 58 9.38 -18.66 76.58
N SER A 59 9.33 -17.52 77.27
CA SER A 59 9.21 -16.19 76.64
C SER A 59 10.46 -15.82 75.84
N LEU A 60 11.66 -16.10 76.36
CA LEU A 60 12.94 -15.87 75.67
C LEU A 60 13.07 -16.75 74.43
N LEU A 61 12.71 -18.03 74.53
CA LEU A 61 12.72 -18.98 73.43
C LEU A 61 11.70 -18.57 72.34
N ALA A 62 10.50 -18.18 72.74
CA ALA A 62 9.47 -17.67 71.83
C ALA A 62 9.92 -16.38 71.13
N GLY A 63 10.55 -15.45 71.86
CA GLY A 63 11.13 -14.23 71.28
C GLY A 63 12.24 -14.52 70.27
N PHE A 64 13.14 -15.47 70.58
CA PHE A 64 14.21 -15.90 69.67
C PHE A 64 13.67 -16.57 68.41
N PHE A 65 12.69 -17.47 68.52
CA PHE A 65 12.05 -18.09 67.36
C PHE A 65 11.26 -17.08 66.52
N THR A 66 10.63 -16.08 67.15
CA THR A 66 9.95 -14.99 66.43
C THR A 66 10.94 -14.16 65.62
N LEU A 67 12.06 -13.75 66.23
CA LEU A 67 13.15 -13.05 65.53
C LEU A 67 13.68 -13.87 64.35
N THR A 68 13.93 -15.17 64.57
CA THR A 68 14.41 -16.09 63.54
C THR A 68 13.40 -16.20 62.39
N GLY A 69 12.11 -16.32 62.70
CA GLY A 69 11.02 -16.34 61.73
C GLY A 69 10.91 -15.03 60.93
N THR A 70 11.07 -13.88 61.57
CA THR A 70 11.13 -12.58 60.89
C THR A 70 12.32 -12.50 59.93
N VAL A 71 13.52 -12.91 60.35
CA VAL A 71 14.72 -12.93 59.48
C VAL A 71 14.52 -13.88 58.29
N ALA A 72 13.97 -15.07 58.50
CA ALA A 72 13.64 -16.01 57.44
C ALA A 72 12.63 -15.41 56.44
N THR A 73 11.63 -14.66 56.94
CA THR A 73 10.62 -13.99 56.12
C THR A 73 11.24 -12.88 55.29
N VAL A 74 12.10 -12.03 55.88
CA VAL A 74 12.85 -10.97 55.18
C VAL A 74 13.75 -11.56 54.09
N ALA A 75 14.48 -12.63 54.39
CA ALA A 75 15.33 -13.31 53.41
C ALA A 75 14.51 -13.85 52.24
N THR A 76 13.33 -14.43 52.51
CA THR A 76 12.41 -14.95 51.48
C THR A 76 11.88 -13.81 50.60
N LEU A 77 11.47 -12.68 51.18
CA LEU A 77 10.99 -11.52 50.42
C LEU A 77 12.07 -10.94 49.50
N LEU A 78 13.32 -10.85 49.99
CA LEU A 78 14.45 -10.36 49.18
C LEU A 78 14.77 -11.32 48.01
N PHE A 79 14.71 -12.62 48.24
CA PHE A 79 14.89 -13.63 47.19
C PHE A 79 13.81 -13.52 46.12
N LEU A 80 12.54 -13.43 46.52
CA LEU A 80 11.39 -13.25 45.61
C LEU A 80 11.51 -11.94 44.81
N ALA A 81 11.92 -10.84 45.45
CA ALA A 81 12.11 -9.56 44.76
C ALA A 81 13.20 -9.65 43.66
N ARG A 82 14.32 -10.35 43.94
CA ARG A 82 15.36 -10.59 42.92
C ARG A 82 14.85 -11.48 41.79
N GLN A 83 14.13 -12.57 42.10
CA GLN A 83 13.59 -13.48 41.11
C GLN A 83 12.61 -12.75 40.18
N ASN A 84 11.74 -11.90 40.73
CA ASN A 84 10.83 -11.08 39.95
C ASN A 84 11.59 -10.14 39.00
N LYS A 85 12.63 -9.45 39.47
CA LYS A 85 13.47 -8.59 38.62
C LYS A 85 14.19 -9.35 37.50
N ALA A 86 14.66 -10.57 37.77
CA ALA A 86 15.27 -11.42 36.75
C ALA A 86 14.25 -11.89 35.71
N MET A 87 13.05 -12.27 36.15
CA MET A 87 11.94 -12.68 35.28
C MET A 87 11.49 -11.52 34.37
N GLN A 88 11.38 -10.30 34.91
CA GLN A 88 11.09 -9.10 34.12
C GLN A 88 12.11 -8.87 33.00
N LYS A 89 13.41 -9.08 33.25
CA LYS A 89 14.45 -8.95 32.22
C LYS A 89 14.29 -9.98 31.10
N VAL A 90 14.01 -11.23 31.45
CA VAL A 90 13.77 -12.29 30.45
C VAL A 90 12.52 -11.99 29.65
N ASN A 91 11.44 -11.59 30.31
CA ASN A 91 10.18 -11.21 29.64
C ASN A 91 10.41 -10.04 28.69
N GLN A 92 11.16 -9.01 29.08
CA GLN A 92 11.47 -7.89 28.20
C GLN A 92 12.25 -8.34 26.97
N ALA A 93 13.31 -9.14 27.15
CA ALA A 93 14.09 -9.67 26.03
C ALA A 93 13.25 -10.53 25.08
N GLN A 94 12.29 -11.29 25.61
CA GLN A 94 11.33 -12.06 24.81
C GLN A 94 10.37 -11.15 24.04
N LEU A 95 9.83 -10.10 24.69
CA LEU A 95 8.97 -9.12 24.02
C LEU A 95 9.70 -8.38 22.90
N ASP A 96 10.96 -7.99 23.13
CA ASP A 96 11.80 -7.34 22.13
C ASP A 96 12.05 -8.28 20.93
N SER A 97 12.35 -9.56 21.19
CA SER A 97 12.52 -10.58 20.14
C SER A 97 11.23 -10.81 19.34
N MET A 98 10.08 -10.91 20.01
CA MET A 98 8.79 -11.04 19.36
C MET A 98 8.45 -9.81 18.52
N THR A 99 8.80 -8.62 18.99
CA THR A 99 8.54 -7.36 18.27
C THR A 99 9.38 -7.28 17.00
N PHE A 100 10.66 -7.67 17.08
CA PHE A 100 11.53 -7.80 15.92
C PHE A 100 10.99 -8.79 14.90
N GLU A 101 10.60 -10.00 15.33
CA GLU A 101 10.02 -11.01 14.43
C GLU A 101 8.71 -10.52 13.79
N ARG A 102 7.85 -9.84 14.56
CA ARG A 102 6.61 -9.24 14.03
C ARG A 102 6.90 -8.22 12.95
N TYR A 103 7.87 -7.32 13.16
CA TYR A 103 8.28 -6.34 12.16
C TYR A 103 8.76 -6.99 10.87
N ILE A 104 9.66 -7.99 10.96
CA ILE A 104 10.20 -8.69 9.79
C ILE A 104 9.09 -9.41 9.03
N ASN A 105 8.21 -10.13 9.75
CA ASN A 105 7.12 -10.87 9.13
C ASN A 105 6.06 -9.95 8.51
N HIS A 106 5.72 -8.84 9.18
CA HIS A 106 4.76 -7.87 8.67
C HIS A 106 5.25 -7.23 7.36
N ARG A 107 6.50 -6.76 7.33
CA ARG A 107 7.12 -6.21 6.11
C ARG A 107 7.19 -7.24 4.99
N LYS A 108 7.58 -8.48 5.30
CA LYS A 108 7.65 -9.58 4.33
C LYS A 108 6.27 -9.88 3.72
N LEU A 109 5.24 -10.04 4.56
CA LEU A 109 3.86 -10.32 4.12
C LEU A 109 3.30 -9.19 3.25
N PHE A 110 3.58 -7.93 3.58
CA PHE A 110 3.19 -6.79 2.75
C PHE A 110 3.76 -6.90 1.34
N ILE A 111 5.07 -7.13 1.23
CA ILE A 111 5.76 -7.25 -0.07
C ILE A 111 5.27 -8.48 -0.84
N GLU A 112 5.02 -9.61 -0.17
CA GLU A 112 4.45 -10.80 -0.79
C GLU A 112 3.07 -10.51 -1.39
N GLN A 113 2.17 -9.84 -0.66
CA GLN A 113 0.86 -9.45 -1.18
C GLN A 113 0.95 -8.48 -2.36
N LEU A 114 1.91 -7.54 -2.34
CA LEU A 114 2.17 -6.69 -3.49
C LEU A 114 2.60 -7.52 -4.71
N HIS A 115 3.53 -8.47 -4.56
CA HIS A 115 3.96 -9.33 -5.66
C HIS A 115 2.85 -10.25 -6.20
N GLU A 116 1.90 -10.67 -5.36
CA GLU A 116 0.71 -11.39 -5.82
C GLU A 116 -0.09 -10.55 -6.83
N THR A 117 -0.20 -9.24 -6.62
CA THR A 117 -0.90 -8.35 -7.58
C THR A 117 -0.23 -8.29 -8.95
N ILE A 118 1.10 -8.40 -9.02
CA ILE A 118 1.83 -8.49 -10.31
C ILE A 118 1.38 -9.73 -11.08
N SER A 119 1.24 -10.86 -10.38
CA SER A 119 0.82 -12.13 -10.98
C SER A 119 -0.63 -12.07 -11.49
N VAL A 120 -1.52 -11.44 -10.72
CA VAL A 120 -2.93 -11.21 -11.12
C VAL A 120 -3.01 -10.41 -12.42
N HIS A 121 -2.15 -9.40 -12.57
CA HIS A 121 -2.09 -8.52 -13.74
C HIS A 121 -1.06 -8.97 -14.78
N LYS A 122 -0.70 -10.27 -14.80
CA LYS A 122 0.17 -10.90 -15.81
C LYS A 122 1.51 -10.17 -16.05
N GLY A 123 2.06 -9.52 -15.02
CA GLY A 123 3.32 -8.80 -15.13
C GLY A 123 3.26 -7.49 -15.91
N ALA A 124 2.09 -6.87 -16.05
CA ALA A 124 1.91 -5.58 -16.74
C ALA A 124 2.67 -4.40 -16.09
N PHE A 125 3.10 -4.56 -14.83
CA PHE A 125 3.88 -3.56 -14.10
C PHE A 125 4.85 -4.25 -13.13
N ARG A 126 5.80 -3.47 -12.60
CA ARG A 126 6.60 -3.85 -11.43
C ARG A 126 6.59 -2.73 -10.40
N PHE A 127 6.85 -3.08 -9.14
CA PHE A 127 7.12 -2.08 -8.10
C PHE A 127 8.57 -1.61 -8.19
N ILE A 128 8.77 -0.30 -8.12
CA ILE A 128 10.10 0.34 -8.17
C ILE A 128 10.89 0.00 -6.90
N ASP A 129 10.29 0.23 -5.73
CA ASP A 129 10.85 -0.17 -4.44
C ASP A 129 9.72 -0.49 -3.42
N PRO A 130 9.34 -1.78 -3.29
CA PRO A 130 8.34 -2.21 -2.32
C PRO A 130 8.68 -1.88 -0.86
N ASN A 131 9.98 -1.83 -0.50
CA ASN A 131 10.38 -1.51 0.86
C ASN A 131 10.21 -0.01 1.13
N HIS A 132 10.49 0.84 0.14
CA HIS A 132 10.23 2.26 0.25
C HIS A 132 8.72 2.53 0.42
N LEU A 133 7.88 1.90 -0.40
CA LEU A 133 6.43 2.01 -0.25
C LEU A 133 5.95 1.57 1.14
N TYR A 134 6.46 0.44 1.65
CA TYR A 134 6.17 0.00 3.02
C TYR A 134 6.53 1.06 4.06
N ASN A 135 7.71 1.67 3.96
CA ASN A 135 8.16 2.70 4.90
C ASN A 135 7.39 4.02 4.76
N CYS A 136 6.85 4.34 3.58
CA CYS A 136 5.98 5.49 3.38
C CYS A 136 4.61 5.31 4.04
N ILE A 137 4.12 4.08 4.12
CA ILE A 137 2.85 3.75 4.77
C ILE A 137 3.04 3.59 6.29
N PHE A 138 4.05 2.84 6.69
CA PHE A 138 4.34 2.51 8.09
C PHE A 138 5.58 3.25 8.58
N THR A 139 5.50 4.58 8.65
CA THR A 139 6.62 5.47 9.00
C THR A 139 7.21 5.22 10.39
N GLU A 140 6.40 4.71 11.32
CA GLU A 140 6.81 4.41 12.69
C GLU A 140 7.36 2.99 12.88
N ASN A 141 7.22 2.12 11.87
CA ASN A 141 7.64 0.73 12.00
C ASN A 141 9.16 0.57 11.98
N SER A 142 9.67 -0.13 12.97
CA SER A 142 11.10 -0.40 13.17
C SER A 142 11.30 -1.76 13.87
N PRO A 143 12.54 -2.26 13.97
CA PRO A 143 12.88 -3.43 14.78
C PRO A 143 12.33 -3.42 16.22
N HIS A 144 12.02 -2.24 16.77
CA HIS A 144 11.55 -2.05 18.15
C HIS A 144 10.08 -1.64 18.26
N HIS A 145 9.40 -1.39 17.14
CA HIS A 145 8.02 -0.92 17.11
C HIS A 145 7.29 -1.38 15.85
N CYS A 146 6.11 -1.98 15.98
CA CYS A 146 5.38 -2.51 14.83
C CYS A 146 3.87 -2.26 14.98
N VAL A 147 3.35 -1.38 14.13
CA VAL A 147 1.95 -1.03 13.95
C VAL A 147 1.37 -1.76 12.74
N PHE A 148 0.10 -2.15 12.83
CA PHE A 148 -0.64 -2.92 11.81
C PHE A 148 -1.79 -2.12 11.18
N SER A 149 -2.19 -1.01 11.80
CA SER A 149 -3.31 -0.18 11.35
C SER A 149 -2.82 1.24 11.19
N VAL A 150 -3.07 1.84 10.03
CA VAL A 150 -2.68 3.23 9.74
C VAL A 150 -3.91 3.95 9.22
N PRO A 151 -4.61 4.75 10.04
CA PRO A 151 -5.76 5.52 9.56
C PRO A 151 -5.30 6.63 8.60
N PRO A 152 -6.18 7.14 7.72
CA PRO A 152 -5.87 8.34 6.94
C PRO A 152 -5.80 9.57 7.85
N GLU A 153 -4.83 10.44 7.60
CA GLU A 153 -4.62 11.69 8.33
C GLU A 153 -4.67 12.89 7.39
N TYR A 154 -5.41 13.92 7.79
CA TYR A 154 -5.60 15.16 7.04
C TYR A 154 -5.28 16.37 7.93
N ASP A 155 -4.81 17.45 7.31
CA ASP A 155 -4.58 18.73 8.01
C ASP A 155 -5.90 19.50 8.20
N ASP A 156 -5.83 20.64 8.88
CA ASP A 156 -7.00 21.51 9.12
C ASP A 156 -7.64 22.04 7.82
N SER A 157 -6.92 22.00 6.70
CA SER A 157 -7.40 22.40 5.38
C SER A 157 -7.93 21.21 4.55
N GLY A 158 -7.92 19.99 5.10
CA GLY A 158 -8.33 18.77 4.42
C GLY A 158 -7.28 18.17 3.50
N ASN A 159 -6.03 18.63 3.52
CA ASN A 159 -4.96 18.05 2.71
C ASN A 159 -4.41 16.77 3.35
N ALA A 160 -4.12 15.78 2.53
CA ALA A 160 -3.58 14.50 2.97
C ALA A 160 -2.16 14.63 3.55
N ILE A 161 -2.02 14.32 4.85
CA ILE A 161 -0.73 14.35 5.57
C ILE A 161 0.05 13.07 5.31
N ASN A 162 -0.60 11.92 5.50
CA ASN A 162 0.04 10.61 5.40
C ASN A 162 -0.28 9.89 4.08
N HIS A 163 0.42 8.77 3.83
CA HIS A 163 0.34 8.07 2.55
C HIS A 163 -1.05 7.44 2.30
N ILE A 164 -1.74 6.97 3.34
CA ILE A 164 -3.11 6.42 3.23
C ILE A 164 -4.11 7.50 2.83
N ALA A 165 -4.03 8.69 3.41
CA ALA A 165 -4.85 9.82 3.00
C ALA A 165 -4.59 10.21 1.53
N ARG A 166 -3.32 10.19 1.08
CA ARG A 166 -2.97 10.50 -0.33
C ARG A 166 -3.58 9.51 -1.31
N ILE A 167 -3.58 8.22 -0.96
CA ILE A 167 -4.25 7.17 -1.74
C ILE A 167 -5.74 7.49 -1.87
N LEU A 168 -6.42 7.76 -0.75
CA LEU A 168 -7.85 8.06 -0.72
C LEU A 168 -8.21 9.32 -1.50
N SER A 169 -7.52 10.44 -1.26
CA SER A 169 -7.75 11.68 -1.99
C SER A 169 -7.51 11.52 -3.50
N SER A 170 -6.53 10.70 -3.90
CA SER A 170 -6.27 10.45 -5.32
C SER A 170 -7.35 9.58 -5.96
N ALA A 171 -7.85 8.58 -5.24
CA ALA A 171 -9.00 7.79 -5.69
C ALA A 171 -10.25 8.66 -5.83
N GLU A 172 -10.56 9.52 -4.86
CA GLU A 172 -11.69 10.46 -4.94
C GLU A 172 -11.55 11.42 -6.13
N ARG A 173 -10.34 11.92 -6.41
CA ARG A 173 -10.09 12.73 -7.61
C ARG A 173 -10.26 11.94 -8.90
N ILE A 174 -9.83 10.67 -8.98
CA ILE A 174 -10.15 9.83 -10.14
C ILE A 174 -11.66 9.75 -10.33
N LYS A 175 -12.41 9.50 -9.24
CA LYS A 175 -13.87 9.40 -9.30
C LYS A 175 -14.49 10.67 -9.87
N TYR A 176 -14.05 11.83 -9.40
CA TYR A 176 -14.48 13.13 -9.93
C TYR A 176 -14.31 13.21 -11.45
N PHE A 177 -13.11 12.89 -11.99
CA PHE A 177 -12.89 12.91 -13.42
C PHE A 177 -13.72 11.88 -14.20
N LEU A 178 -13.94 10.69 -13.63
CA LEU A 178 -14.73 9.63 -14.28
C LEU A 178 -16.23 9.96 -14.32
N ASP A 179 -16.76 10.58 -13.27
CA ASP A 179 -18.18 10.93 -13.11
C ASP A 179 -18.56 12.23 -13.83
N ASN A 180 -17.61 13.13 -14.07
CA ASN A 180 -17.86 14.38 -14.78
C ASN A 180 -18.11 14.16 -16.28
N THR A 181 -19.24 14.66 -16.76
CA THR A 181 -19.66 14.55 -18.16
C THR A 181 -19.14 15.69 -19.03
N GLU A 182 -18.76 16.81 -18.41
CA GLU A 182 -18.23 18.01 -19.05
C GLU A 182 -16.93 18.38 -18.32
N LEU A 183 -15.82 18.40 -19.06
CA LEU A 183 -14.51 18.75 -18.53
C LEU A 183 -13.97 19.98 -19.27
N GLU A 184 -13.29 20.86 -18.54
CA GLU A 184 -12.63 22.05 -19.06
C GLU A 184 -11.41 21.70 -19.94
N GLU A 185 -10.89 22.66 -20.70
CA GLU A 185 -9.86 22.43 -21.72
C GLU A 185 -8.52 21.90 -21.17
N ASP A 186 -8.22 22.21 -19.90
CA ASP A 186 -6.96 21.87 -19.21
C ASP A 186 -7.05 20.62 -18.31
N GLU A 187 -8.26 20.19 -17.95
CA GLU A 187 -8.53 18.98 -17.16
C GLU A 187 -7.98 17.67 -17.76
N PRO A 188 -7.85 17.48 -19.09
CA PRO A 188 -7.14 16.33 -19.66
C PRO A 188 -5.71 16.17 -19.14
N PHE A 189 -4.99 17.29 -19.04
CA PHE A 189 -3.62 17.27 -18.54
C PHE A 189 -3.60 16.97 -17.05
N GLU A 190 -4.49 17.60 -16.28
CA GLU A 190 -4.60 17.32 -14.85
C GLU A 190 -4.89 15.85 -14.55
N PHE A 191 -5.76 15.23 -15.35
CA PHE A 191 -6.06 13.81 -15.24
C PHE A 191 -4.83 12.94 -15.55
N ILE A 192 -4.09 13.24 -16.62
CA ILE A 192 -2.82 12.58 -16.96
C ILE A 192 -1.79 12.73 -15.82
N PHE A 193 -1.66 13.93 -15.27
CA PHE A 193 -0.76 14.19 -14.13
C PHE A 193 -1.19 13.43 -12.89
N LEU A 194 -2.49 13.30 -12.65
CA LEU A 194 -3.04 12.51 -11.55
C LEU A 194 -2.71 11.02 -11.72
N LEU A 195 -2.97 10.43 -12.90
CA LEU A 195 -2.65 9.03 -13.18
C LEU A 195 -1.16 8.75 -13.02
N ARG A 196 -0.31 9.65 -13.53
CA ARG A 196 1.13 9.57 -13.35
C ARG A 196 1.54 9.67 -11.88
N SER A 197 0.94 10.60 -11.14
CA SER A 197 1.24 10.79 -9.72
C SER A 197 0.89 9.55 -8.91
N ILE A 198 -0.26 8.93 -9.21
CA ILE A 198 -0.68 7.68 -8.60
C ILE A 198 0.31 6.56 -8.92
N SER A 199 0.71 6.42 -10.18
CA SER A 199 1.69 5.42 -10.61
C SER A 199 3.03 5.59 -9.90
N GLU A 200 3.68 6.74 -10.08
CA GLU A 200 5.08 6.96 -9.74
C GLU A 200 5.30 7.24 -8.25
N TYR A 201 4.44 8.04 -7.62
CA TYR A 201 4.68 8.55 -6.27
C TYR A 201 3.82 7.89 -5.19
N ILE A 202 2.63 7.43 -5.54
CA ILE A 202 1.72 6.82 -4.57
C ILE A 202 1.93 5.31 -4.56
N LEU A 203 1.68 4.64 -5.67
CA LEU A 203 1.80 3.17 -5.75
C LEU A 203 3.23 2.71 -6.06
N MET A 204 4.09 3.63 -6.52
CA MET A 204 5.49 3.36 -6.86
C MET A 204 5.64 2.20 -7.83
N ILE A 205 4.79 2.17 -8.85
CA ILE A 205 4.79 1.19 -9.92
C ILE A 205 5.34 1.81 -11.20
N GLU A 206 5.89 0.95 -12.04
CA GLU A 206 6.30 1.30 -13.40
C GLU A 206 5.74 0.25 -14.37
N PRO A 207 5.24 0.69 -15.54
CA PRO A 207 4.71 -0.22 -16.54
C PRO A 207 5.81 -1.11 -17.11
N LEU A 208 5.41 -2.31 -17.51
CA LEU A 208 6.24 -3.24 -18.27
C LEU A 208 5.54 -3.58 -19.58
N GLY A 209 6.31 -3.60 -20.66
CA GLY A 209 5.80 -3.91 -21.99
C GLY A 209 6.46 -3.07 -23.06
N GLU A 210 6.17 -3.42 -24.31
CA GLU A 210 6.51 -2.60 -25.46
C GLU A 210 5.51 -1.45 -25.59
N ALA A 211 5.97 -0.31 -26.10
CA ALA A 211 5.10 0.82 -26.39
C ALA A 211 4.08 0.43 -27.47
N ARG A 212 2.82 0.81 -27.24
CA ARG A 212 1.71 0.60 -28.17
C ARG A 212 1.11 1.95 -28.56
N ASP A 213 0.51 2.01 -29.75
CA ASP A 213 -0.21 3.21 -30.19
C ASP A 213 -1.19 3.69 -29.12
N GLY A 214 -1.12 4.97 -28.79
CA GLY A 214 -1.91 5.59 -27.73
C GLY A 214 -1.24 5.64 -26.36
N ASP A 215 -0.08 5.01 -26.16
CA ASP A 215 0.64 5.08 -24.89
C ASP A 215 1.15 6.50 -24.63
N VAL A 216 0.90 7.01 -23.43
CA VAL A 216 1.33 8.35 -23.04
C VAL A 216 2.80 8.34 -22.66
N ILE A 217 3.56 9.24 -23.27
CA ILE A 217 4.97 9.49 -23.04
C ILE A 217 5.13 10.85 -22.34
N PHE A 218 5.78 10.86 -21.19
CA PHE A 218 6.11 12.08 -20.45
C PHE A 218 7.62 12.25 -20.35
N ASN A 219 8.15 13.37 -20.85
CA ASN A 219 9.61 13.61 -20.89
C ASN A 219 10.41 12.41 -21.46
N GLY A 220 9.89 11.78 -22.51
CA GLY A 220 10.53 10.63 -23.17
C GLY A 220 10.40 9.29 -22.42
N LYS A 221 9.61 9.21 -21.34
CA LYS A 221 9.33 7.96 -20.62
C LYS A 221 7.86 7.56 -20.75
N ILE A 222 7.61 6.28 -20.98
CA ILE A 222 6.25 5.72 -21.04
C ILE A 222 5.64 5.72 -19.64
N CYS A 223 4.44 6.30 -19.50
CA CYS A 223 3.76 6.47 -18.20
C CYS A 223 2.93 5.25 -17.78
N GLY A 224 2.65 4.32 -18.70
CA GLY A 224 1.95 3.08 -18.39
C GLY A 224 0.43 3.13 -18.52
N PHE A 225 -0.10 4.18 -19.13
CA PHE A 225 -1.50 4.25 -19.51
C PHE A 225 -1.63 4.65 -20.98
N ASN A 226 -2.70 4.14 -21.58
CA ASN A 226 -3.01 4.29 -22.99
C ASN A 226 -4.29 5.13 -23.13
N ILE A 227 -4.30 6.11 -24.03
CA ILE A 227 -5.45 7.00 -24.22
C ILE A 227 -6.72 6.27 -24.71
N PHE A 228 -6.57 5.09 -25.31
CA PHE A 228 -7.67 4.22 -25.74
C PHE A 228 -8.17 3.30 -24.62
N SER A 229 -7.27 2.91 -23.70
CA SER A 229 -7.56 1.96 -22.60
C SER A 229 -7.00 2.45 -21.27
N ILE A 230 -7.70 3.40 -20.65
CA ILE A 230 -7.37 3.92 -19.31
C ILE A 230 -7.58 2.83 -18.24
N GLU A 231 -8.52 1.91 -18.50
CA GLU A 231 -8.81 0.76 -17.65
C GLU A 231 -7.59 -0.16 -17.45
N ASP A 232 -6.68 -0.24 -18.43
CA ASP A 232 -5.44 -1.03 -18.32
C ASP A 232 -4.56 -0.54 -17.17
N MET A 233 -4.66 0.74 -16.80
CA MET A 233 -3.92 1.34 -15.69
C MET A 233 -4.75 1.39 -14.40
N LEU A 234 -6.01 1.79 -14.50
CA LEU A 234 -6.87 1.97 -13.32
C LEU A 234 -7.16 0.65 -12.60
N ASN A 235 -7.37 -0.44 -13.34
CA ASN A 235 -7.68 -1.74 -12.73
C ASN A 235 -6.51 -2.27 -11.85
N PRO A 236 -5.25 -2.29 -12.32
CA PRO A 236 -4.10 -2.54 -11.46
C PRO A 236 -4.03 -1.60 -10.25
N CYS A 237 -4.19 -0.29 -10.47
CA CYS A 237 -4.13 0.70 -9.40
C CYS A 237 -5.13 0.40 -8.28
N PHE A 238 -6.41 0.19 -8.60
CA PHE A 238 -7.43 -0.10 -7.60
C PHE A 238 -7.22 -1.43 -6.90
N THR A 239 -6.70 -2.45 -7.61
CA THR A 239 -6.31 -3.73 -6.99
C THR A 239 -5.24 -3.51 -5.92
N ILE A 240 -4.16 -2.79 -6.26
CA ILE A 240 -3.05 -2.49 -5.35
C ILE A 240 -3.55 -1.64 -4.17
N ILE A 241 -4.34 -0.61 -4.45
CA ILE A 241 -4.94 0.24 -3.42
C ILE A 241 -5.74 -0.62 -2.45
N ASN A 242 -6.63 -1.50 -2.92
CA ASN A 242 -7.43 -2.35 -2.05
C ASN A 242 -6.58 -3.34 -1.22
N VAL A 243 -5.45 -3.83 -1.76
CA VAL A 243 -4.48 -4.61 -0.96
C VAL A 243 -3.90 -3.75 0.16
N ILE A 244 -3.44 -2.53 -0.14
CA ILE A 244 -2.89 -1.59 0.86
C ILE A 244 -3.94 -1.22 1.92
N MET A 245 -5.17 -0.91 1.49
CA MET A 245 -6.27 -0.52 2.37
C MET A 245 -6.65 -1.66 3.31
N LYS A 246 -6.72 -2.89 2.79
CA LYS A 246 -6.95 -4.09 3.61
C LYS A 246 -5.82 -4.30 4.62
N PHE A 247 -4.57 -4.20 4.17
CA PHE A 247 -3.40 -4.45 5.00
C PHE A 247 -3.24 -3.42 6.12
N THR A 248 -3.72 -2.20 5.90
CA THR A 248 -3.70 -1.08 6.88
C THR A 248 -4.98 -0.98 7.72
N ASN A 249 -5.89 -1.95 7.58
CA ASN A 249 -7.18 -2.02 8.28
C ASN A 249 -8.11 -0.82 8.01
N ASN A 250 -8.15 -0.37 6.76
CA ASN A 250 -9.05 0.67 6.28
C ASN A 250 -10.18 0.08 5.42
N LYS A 251 -11.22 0.89 5.18
CA LYS A 251 -12.33 0.51 4.30
C LYS A 251 -11.82 0.34 2.87
N LEU A 252 -12.22 -0.75 2.22
CA LEU A 252 -11.93 -0.99 0.81
C LEU A 252 -12.66 0.02 -0.08
N ILE A 253 -12.01 0.37 -1.17
CA ILE A 253 -12.61 1.14 -2.25
C ILE A 253 -13.50 0.19 -3.06
N ASN A 254 -14.75 0.60 -3.29
CA ASN A 254 -15.71 -0.20 -4.03
C ASN A 254 -15.46 -0.03 -5.53
N ASP A 255 -14.86 -1.04 -6.16
CA ASP A 255 -14.52 -1.00 -7.59
C ASP A 255 -15.73 -0.71 -8.50
N LEU A 256 -16.96 -1.05 -8.08
CA LEU A 256 -18.18 -0.76 -8.85
C LEU A 256 -18.51 0.74 -8.94
N GLU A 257 -17.99 1.54 -8.01
CA GLU A 257 -18.16 3.00 -8.04
C GLU A 257 -17.25 3.69 -9.04
N TYR A 258 -16.24 2.98 -9.55
CA TYR A 258 -15.26 3.51 -10.48
C TYR A 258 -15.51 2.83 -11.82
N GLN A 259 -16.25 3.50 -12.72
CA GLN A 259 -16.46 2.99 -14.07
C GLN A 259 -15.26 3.41 -14.93
N PRO A 260 -14.21 2.57 -15.10
CA PRO A 260 -12.98 3.00 -15.76
C PRO A 260 -13.18 3.17 -17.27
N ARG A 261 -14.36 2.78 -17.79
CA ARG A 261 -14.81 2.94 -19.17
C ARG A 261 -15.62 4.23 -19.38
N SER A 262 -15.32 5.30 -18.65
CA SER A 262 -16.00 6.57 -18.86
C SER A 262 -15.76 7.04 -20.30
N LYS A 263 -16.82 6.98 -21.12
CA LYS A 263 -16.80 7.39 -22.53
C LYS A 263 -16.36 8.84 -22.68
N HIS A 264 -16.71 9.68 -21.70
CA HIS A 264 -16.37 11.09 -21.66
C HIS A 264 -14.87 11.30 -21.52
N VAL A 265 -14.23 10.67 -20.53
CA VAL A 265 -12.78 10.78 -20.34
C VAL A 265 -12.01 10.26 -21.55
N ARG A 266 -12.44 9.14 -22.14
CA ARG A 266 -11.82 8.63 -23.37
C ARG A 266 -11.96 9.60 -24.54
N LYS A 267 -13.18 10.10 -24.80
CA LYS A 267 -13.45 11.12 -25.85
C LYS A 267 -12.58 12.35 -25.64
N MET A 268 -12.44 12.79 -24.39
CA MET A 268 -11.62 13.94 -24.00
C MET A 268 -10.12 13.70 -24.25
N LEU A 269 -9.57 12.54 -23.85
CA LEU A 269 -8.16 12.23 -24.08
C LEU A 269 -7.86 12.09 -25.58
N LEU A 270 -8.77 11.45 -26.33
CA LEU A 270 -8.66 11.35 -27.79
C LEU A 270 -8.65 12.72 -28.45
N TYR A 271 -9.56 13.61 -28.05
CA TYR A 271 -9.64 14.96 -28.59
C TYR A 271 -8.37 15.75 -28.29
N LYS A 272 -7.90 15.75 -27.04
CA LYS A 272 -6.75 16.57 -26.65
C LYS A 272 -5.43 16.02 -27.20
N PHE A 273 -5.22 14.70 -27.12
CA PHE A 273 -3.91 14.08 -27.36
C PHE A 273 -3.83 13.25 -28.64
N GLY A 274 -4.96 12.82 -29.20
CA GLY A 274 -5.02 12.09 -30.47
C GLY A 274 -5.11 12.99 -31.70
N LEU A 275 -5.58 14.24 -31.54
CA LEU A 275 -5.77 15.20 -32.65
C LEU A 275 -4.69 16.29 -32.68
N ASN A 276 -4.18 16.68 -31.52
CA ASN A 276 -3.09 17.64 -31.42
C ASN A 276 -1.80 16.87 -31.20
N GLU A 277 -0.92 16.85 -32.20
CA GLU A 277 0.47 16.40 -32.03
C GLU A 277 1.01 17.04 -30.75
N GLY A 278 1.31 16.23 -29.73
CA GLY A 278 1.68 16.69 -28.40
C GLY A 278 2.82 17.70 -28.44
N GLN A 279 2.49 18.98 -28.38
CA GLN A 279 3.48 20.03 -28.21
C GLN A 279 3.84 20.12 -26.73
N GLY A 280 5.06 19.72 -26.40
CA GLY A 280 5.64 19.89 -25.07
C GLY A 280 5.95 18.59 -24.35
N ILE A 281 5.55 18.54 -23.09
CA ILE A 281 6.02 17.55 -22.10
C ILE A 281 5.29 16.20 -22.22
N VAL A 282 4.04 16.22 -22.70
CA VAL A 282 3.18 15.04 -22.89
C VAL A 282 3.07 14.75 -24.39
N GLN A 283 3.41 13.52 -24.76
CA GLN A 283 3.33 13.00 -26.12
C GLN A 283 2.54 11.69 -26.11
N VAL A 284 2.00 11.32 -27.27
CA VAL A 284 1.36 10.02 -27.47
C VAL A 284 2.21 9.23 -28.45
N TYR A 285 2.53 8.00 -28.07
CA TYR A 285 3.22 7.08 -28.95
C TYR A 285 2.30 6.69 -30.11
N GLY A 286 2.78 6.81 -31.34
CA GLY A 286 2.03 6.49 -32.55
C GLY A 286 2.93 5.86 -33.62
N VAL A 287 2.56 4.68 -34.08
CA VAL A 287 3.25 3.93 -35.16
C VAL A 287 2.28 3.63 -36.30
N ILE A 288 0.98 3.50 -36.00
CA ILE A 288 -0.05 3.21 -36.99
C ILE A 288 -0.32 4.46 -37.85
N LYS A 289 0.11 4.40 -39.10
CA LYS A 289 -0.08 5.50 -40.05
C LYS A 289 -1.57 5.83 -40.23
N GLY A 290 -1.92 7.11 -40.05
CA GLY A 290 -3.29 7.59 -40.25
C GLY A 290 -4.25 7.29 -39.10
N ILE A 291 -3.81 6.72 -37.97
CA ILE A 291 -4.68 6.49 -36.81
C ILE A 291 -5.19 7.82 -36.22
N GLU A 292 -4.34 8.86 -36.22
CA GLU A 292 -4.68 10.23 -35.81
C GLU A 292 -5.80 10.82 -36.69
N LEU A 293 -5.71 10.66 -38.01
CA LEU A 293 -6.73 11.11 -38.95
C LEU A 293 -8.03 10.31 -38.80
N LEU A 294 -7.93 9.01 -38.50
CA LEU A 294 -9.10 8.18 -38.19
C LEU A 294 -9.75 8.61 -36.87
N ALA A 295 -8.98 9.03 -35.87
CA ALA A 295 -9.48 9.59 -34.63
C ALA A 295 -10.15 10.96 -34.86
N SER A 296 -9.59 11.81 -35.73
CA SER A 296 -10.21 13.05 -36.21
C SER A 296 -11.56 12.78 -36.86
N ALA A 297 -11.62 11.79 -37.74
CA ALA A 297 -12.85 11.37 -38.40
C ALA A 297 -13.88 10.86 -37.39
N TYR A 298 -13.45 10.08 -36.39
CA TYR A 298 -14.32 9.60 -35.33
C TYR A 298 -14.94 10.76 -34.55
N TYR A 299 -14.14 11.72 -34.08
CA TYR A 299 -14.63 12.87 -33.32
C TYR A 299 -15.65 13.67 -34.14
N LYS A 300 -15.32 14.00 -35.39
CA LYS A 300 -16.21 14.76 -36.27
C LYS A 300 -17.48 13.98 -36.62
N SER A 301 -17.39 12.66 -36.75
CA SER A 301 -18.57 11.80 -36.95
C SER A 301 -19.48 11.77 -35.72
N MET A 302 -18.93 11.81 -34.50
CA MET A 302 -19.69 11.86 -33.25
C MET A 302 -20.42 13.20 -33.09
N GLU A 303 -19.75 14.32 -33.34
CA GLU A 303 -20.35 15.66 -33.31
C GLU A 303 -21.53 15.75 -34.29
N LEU A 304 -21.34 15.30 -35.54
CA LEU A 304 -22.40 15.26 -36.54
C LEU A 304 -23.52 14.28 -36.19
N PHE A 305 -23.21 13.17 -35.52
CA PHE A 305 -24.22 12.22 -35.06
C PHE A 305 -25.11 12.84 -33.98
N GLU A 306 -24.53 13.57 -33.03
CA GLU A 306 -25.24 14.27 -31.96
C GLU A 306 -26.07 15.45 -32.53
N ASP A 307 -25.50 16.26 -33.41
CA ASP A 307 -26.12 17.50 -33.91
C ASP A 307 -27.10 17.30 -35.09
N CYS A 308 -26.94 16.23 -35.88
CA CYS A 308 -27.66 16.06 -37.15
C CYS A 308 -28.62 14.85 -37.16
N ASN A 309 -29.39 14.65 -36.08
CA ASN A 309 -30.36 13.54 -35.96
C ASN A 309 -29.74 12.16 -36.26
N PHE A 310 -28.63 11.84 -35.59
CA PHE A 310 -27.96 10.55 -35.73
C PHE A 310 -27.36 10.31 -37.13
N ALA A 311 -26.67 11.31 -37.69
CA ALA A 311 -25.95 11.17 -38.95
C ALA A 311 -24.80 10.14 -38.84
N PHE A 312 -24.65 9.31 -39.86
CA PHE A 312 -23.60 8.28 -39.96
C PHE A 312 -23.59 7.22 -38.84
N PRO A 313 -24.73 6.58 -38.54
CA PRO A 313 -24.81 5.61 -37.45
C PRO A 313 -23.87 4.42 -37.63
N LYS A 314 -23.58 3.99 -38.87
CA LYS A 314 -22.66 2.87 -39.10
C LYS A 314 -21.21 3.28 -38.85
N THR A 315 -20.81 4.44 -39.35
CA THR A 315 -19.48 5.04 -39.18
C THR A 315 -19.18 5.21 -37.71
N VAL A 316 -20.06 5.88 -36.97
CA VAL A 316 -19.91 6.08 -35.52
C VAL A 316 -19.79 4.74 -34.80
N ARG A 317 -20.63 3.76 -35.12
CA ARG A 317 -20.58 2.44 -34.47
C ARG A 317 -19.26 1.72 -34.75
N ILE A 318 -18.78 1.73 -35.99
CA ILE A 318 -17.54 1.06 -36.37
C ILE A 318 -16.35 1.73 -35.70
N LEU A 319 -16.25 3.06 -35.78
CA LEU A 319 -15.15 3.80 -35.18
C LEU A 319 -15.18 3.72 -33.65
N ASN A 320 -16.36 3.71 -33.03
CA ASN A 320 -16.48 3.45 -31.61
C ASN A 320 -15.95 2.07 -31.21
N ASN A 321 -16.09 1.04 -32.07
CA ASN A 321 -15.52 -0.28 -31.81
C ASN A 321 -13.99 -0.29 -31.99
N VAL A 322 -13.47 0.45 -32.98
CA VAL A 322 -12.02 0.61 -33.22
C VAL A 322 -11.36 1.28 -32.03
N PHE A 323 -11.92 2.39 -31.55
CA PHE A 323 -11.38 3.17 -30.43
C PHE A 323 -11.91 2.70 -29.06
N ASP A 324 -12.51 1.52 -28.96
CA ASP A 324 -13.01 1.00 -27.68
C ASP A 324 -11.89 0.51 -26.75
N SER A 325 -10.77 0.08 -27.33
CA SER A 325 -9.63 -0.42 -26.58
C SER A 325 -8.32 -0.27 -27.34
N ALA A 326 -7.20 -0.28 -26.63
CA ALA A 326 -5.87 -0.33 -27.21
C ALA A 326 -5.65 -1.57 -28.09
N ALA A 327 -6.26 -2.71 -27.74
CA ALA A 327 -6.20 -3.94 -28.55
C ALA A 327 -6.89 -3.76 -29.90
N SER A 328 -8.10 -3.18 -29.91
CA SER A 328 -8.85 -2.87 -31.13
C SER A 328 -8.11 -1.89 -32.04
N VAL A 329 -7.45 -0.88 -31.47
CA VAL A 329 -6.61 0.05 -32.23
C VAL A 329 -5.40 -0.68 -32.82
N ASN A 330 -4.77 -1.57 -32.07
CA ASN A 330 -3.61 -2.31 -32.55
C ASN A 330 -3.94 -3.25 -33.74
N GLU A 331 -5.18 -3.71 -33.88
CA GLU A 331 -5.63 -4.44 -35.08
C GLU A 331 -5.55 -3.59 -36.36
N MET A 332 -5.53 -2.25 -36.25
CA MET A 332 -5.42 -1.32 -37.38
C MET A 332 -4.00 -1.23 -37.99
N ILE A 333 -3.04 -1.95 -37.41
CA ILE A 333 -1.74 -2.22 -38.04
C ILE A 333 -1.95 -3.01 -39.34
N ASP A 334 -2.94 -3.91 -39.37
CA ASP A 334 -3.28 -4.66 -40.57
C ASP A 334 -3.99 -3.75 -41.59
N ASP A 335 -3.36 -3.56 -42.74
CA ASP A 335 -3.87 -2.70 -43.80
C ASP A 335 -5.19 -3.25 -44.39
N GLU A 336 -5.40 -4.58 -44.43
CA GLU A 336 -6.67 -5.14 -44.90
C GLU A 336 -7.81 -4.74 -43.96
N ARG A 337 -7.58 -4.92 -42.65
CA ARG A 337 -8.53 -4.53 -41.62
C ARG A 337 -8.80 -3.02 -41.60
N PHE A 338 -7.76 -2.19 -41.74
CA PHE A 338 -7.89 -0.75 -41.80
C PHE A 338 -8.71 -0.31 -43.02
N ASN A 339 -8.44 -0.91 -44.18
CA ASN A 339 -9.13 -0.62 -45.42
C ASN A 339 -10.61 -1.04 -45.36
N ASP A 340 -10.93 -2.18 -44.75
CA ASP A 340 -12.31 -2.61 -44.53
C ASP A 340 -13.10 -1.58 -43.69
N VAL A 341 -12.49 -1.08 -42.61
CA VAL A 341 -13.09 -0.03 -41.78
C VAL A 341 -13.31 1.24 -42.61
N LEU A 342 -12.28 1.67 -43.34
CA LEU A 342 -12.31 2.88 -44.15
C LEU A 342 -13.38 2.82 -45.25
N ASP A 343 -13.46 1.71 -45.98
CA ASP A 343 -14.37 1.54 -47.10
C ASP A 343 -15.84 1.60 -46.63
N VAL A 344 -16.16 1.04 -45.45
CA VAL A 344 -17.52 1.13 -44.88
C VAL A 344 -17.85 2.55 -44.43
N CYS A 345 -16.92 3.25 -43.77
CA CYS A 345 -17.11 4.64 -43.35
C CYS A 345 -17.29 5.56 -44.56
N LEU A 346 -16.44 5.41 -45.57
CA LEU A 346 -16.46 6.22 -46.78
C LEU A 346 -17.73 6.00 -47.61
N ASP A 347 -18.22 4.76 -47.73
CA ASP A 347 -19.48 4.46 -48.43
C ASP A 347 -20.68 5.18 -47.80
N GLU A 348 -20.82 5.13 -46.47
CA GLU A 348 -21.91 5.80 -45.77
C GLU A 348 -21.82 7.33 -45.90
N VAL A 349 -20.61 7.87 -45.73
CA VAL A 349 -20.38 9.32 -45.78
C VAL A 349 -20.60 9.87 -47.18
N SER A 350 -20.06 9.21 -48.21
CA SER A 350 -20.20 9.61 -49.62
C SER A 350 -21.66 9.63 -50.06
N LYS A 351 -22.45 8.59 -49.69
CA LYS A 351 -23.88 8.54 -49.99
C LYS A 351 -24.62 9.70 -49.36
N LYS A 352 -24.28 10.08 -48.13
CA LYS A 352 -24.95 11.16 -47.43
C LYS A 352 -24.58 12.53 -47.99
N VAL A 353 -23.30 12.75 -48.32
CA VAL A 353 -22.83 13.97 -48.98
C VAL A 353 -23.53 14.17 -50.32
N TYR A 354 -23.65 13.11 -51.14
CA TYR A 354 -24.37 13.17 -52.42
C TYR A 354 -25.86 13.51 -52.29
N LEU A 355 -26.50 13.04 -51.22
CA LEU A 355 -27.93 13.32 -50.95
C LEU A 355 -28.17 14.73 -50.40
N MET A 356 -27.13 15.46 -50.00
CA MET A 356 -27.26 16.83 -49.52
C MET A 356 -27.17 17.82 -50.69
N GLY A 357 -28.23 18.60 -50.88
CA GLY A 357 -28.21 19.73 -51.82
C GLY A 357 -27.34 20.89 -51.30
N GLU A 358 -26.92 21.76 -52.22
CA GLU A 358 -26.23 23.02 -51.87
C GLU A 358 -27.07 23.83 -50.87
N GLY A 359 -26.45 24.26 -49.76
CA GLY A 359 -27.09 25.08 -48.73
C GLY A 359 -27.58 24.34 -47.48
N HIS A 360 -27.30 23.04 -47.32
CA HIS A 360 -27.58 22.35 -46.06
C HIS A 360 -26.72 22.93 -44.92
N LYS A 361 -27.34 23.20 -43.75
CA LYS A 361 -26.70 23.84 -42.58
C LYS A 361 -25.38 23.19 -42.15
N HIS A 362 -25.24 21.88 -42.37
CA HIS A 362 -24.06 21.09 -42.00
C HIS A 362 -23.26 20.57 -43.20
N GLY A 363 -23.54 21.06 -44.43
CA GLY A 363 -22.93 20.53 -45.65
C GLY A 363 -21.40 20.59 -45.67
N GLU A 364 -20.83 21.70 -45.19
CA GLU A 364 -19.38 21.88 -45.09
C GLU A 364 -18.74 20.85 -44.14
N ALA A 365 -19.31 20.63 -42.96
CA ALA A 365 -18.81 19.65 -42.01
C ALA A 365 -18.88 18.19 -42.54
N PHE A 366 -19.88 17.88 -43.37
CA PHE A 366 -20.01 16.58 -44.02
C PHE A 366 -18.94 16.40 -45.12
N ILE A 367 -18.67 17.45 -45.90
CA ILE A 367 -17.61 17.48 -46.91
C ILE A 367 -16.24 17.34 -46.25
N ASP A 368 -16.01 18.02 -45.14
CA ASP A 368 -14.76 17.88 -44.40
C ASP A 368 -14.55 16.46 -43.88
N LEU A 369 -15.59 15.85 -43.29
CA LEU A 369 -15.51 14.46 -42.83
C LEU A 369 -15.19 13.51 -43.99
N HIS A 370 -15.84 13.72 -45.14
CA HIS A 370 -15.54 12.98 -46.37
C HIS A 370 -14.08 13.17 -46.80
N ASN A 371 -13.57 14.40 -46.79
CA ASN A 371 -12.19 14.71 -47.15
C ASN A 371 -11.16 14.06 -46.21
N ILE A 372 -11.46 13.97 -44.90
CA ILE A 372 -10.63 13.23 -43.95
C ILE A 372 -10.55 11.75 -44.37
N PHE A 373 -11.68 11.10 -44.67
CA PHE A 373 -11.66 9.71 -45.13
C PHE A 373 -10.96 9.53 -46.49
N ILE A 374 -11.13 10.46 -47.44
CA ILE A 374 -10.39 10.42 -48.72
C ILE A 374 -8.88 10.54 -48.48
N SER A 375 -8.44 11.38 -47.55
CA SER A 375 -7.01 11.52 -47.24
C SER A 375 -6.40 10.22 -46.71
N LEU A 376 -7.18 9.41 -45.99
CA LEU A 376 -6.77 8.09 -45.50
C LEU A 376 -6.59 7.04 -46.61
N ILE A 377 -7.21 7.23 -47.79
CA ILE A 377 -7.00 6.34 -48.95
C ILE A 377 -5.54 6.41 -49.42
N SER A 378 -4.87 7.56 -49.25
CA SER A 378 -3.46 7.71 -49.65
C SER A 378 -2.51 6.74 -48.92
N ARG A 379 -2.93 6.18 -47.76
CA ARG A 379 -2.24 5.06 -47.09
C ARG A 379 -2.15 3.82 -48.00
N LYS A 380 -3.12 3.57 -48.89
CA LYS A 380 -3.10 2.45 -49.87
C LYS A 380 -1.90 2.54 -50.85
N GLY A 381 -1.28 3.71 -51.02
CA GLY A 381 -0.22 3.95 -52.02
C GLY A 381 1.22 3.84 -51.51
N PHE A 382 1.45 3.51 -50.24
CA PHE A 382 2.78 3.50 -49.61
C PHE A 382 3.30 2.11 -49.22
N VAL A 383 2.72 1.04 -49.78
CA VAL A 383 3.21 -0.35 -49.61
C VAL A 383 4.32 -0.65 -50.60
#